data_AF-A0A7W0JIH1-F1
#
_entry.id   AF-A0A7W0JIH1-F1
#
_cell.length_a   1.000
_cell.length_b   1.000
_cell.length_c   1.000
_cell.angle_alpha   90.00
_cell.angle_beta   90.00
_cell.angle_gamma   90.00
#
_symmetry.space_group_name_H-M   'P 1'
#
loop_
_entity.id
_entity.type
_entity.pdbx_description
1 polymer ?
#
loop_
_entity_poly.entity_id
_entity_poly.type
_entity_poly.pdbx_seq_one_letter_code
_entity_poly.pdbx_strand_id
1 'polypeptide(L)'
;FELLAPVTLGICCFRYVPPASRLALATAAGEEERVRLNAELDELNSRVLHRVQRGGRAYLSNAVLRGRFALRASITNYRTTRRDINVTLDTVRDAARE
;
A
#
# COMPACT_ATOMS: atom_id res chain seq x y z
N PHE A 1 -4.85 -1.15 5.49
CA PHE A 1 -3.68 -0.28 5.24
C PHE A 1 -2.84 -0.18 6.48
N GLU A 2 -1.54 0.02 6.31
CA GLU A 2 -0.62 0.47 7.35
C GLU A 2 0.40 1.46 6.76
N LEU A 3 0.92 2.36 7.60
CA LEU A 3 1.98 3.31 7.23
C LEU A 3 3.34 2.63 7.35
N LEU A 4 4.23 2.91 6.40
CA LEU A 4 5.61 2.39 6.40
C LEU A 4 6.65 3.44 6.83
N ALA A 5 6.24 4.70 6.92
CA ALA A 5 7.01 5.82 7.46
C ALA A 5 6.07 6.88 8.06
N PRO A 6 6.55 7.72 9.00
CA PRO A 6 5.81 8.90 9.46
C PRO A 6 5.45 9.83 8.30
N VAL A 7 4.26 10.43 8.36
CA VAL A 7 3.80 11.41 7.37
C VAL A 7 4.19 12.80 7.87
N THR A 8 5.17 13.42 7.22
CA THR A 8 5.70 14.73 7.62
C THR A 8 5.30 15.87 6.68
N LEU A 9 4.94 15.54 5.43
CA LEU A 9 4.57 16.47 4.35
C LEU A 9 3.45 15.85 3.50
N GLY A 10 3.27 16.33 2.27
CA GLY A 10 2.30 15.80 1.29
C GLY A 10 2.63 14.42 0.72
N ILE A 11 3.50 13.62 1.34
CA ILE A 11 3.86 12.27 0.89
C ILE A 11 3.44 11.25 1.95
N CYS A 12 2.62 10.28 1.55
CA CYS A 12 2.19 9.16 2.38
C CYS A 12 2.68 7.85 1.77
N CYS A 13 3.52 7.13 2.51
CA CYS A 13 4.03 5.80 2.14
C CYS A 13 3.31 4.75 2.97
N PHE A 14 2.51 3.93 2.32
CA PHE A 14 1.66 2.95 2.97
C PHE A 14 1.59 1.65 2.15
N ARG A 15 1.05 0.59 2.73
CA ARG A 15 0.70 -0.61 1.98
C ARG A 15 -0.68 -1.12 2.36
N TYR A 16 -1.33 -1.79 1.42
CA TYR A 16 -2.51 -2.59 1.68
C TYR A 16 -2.13 -3.83 2.49
N VAL A 17 -2.93 -4.15 3.50
CA VAL A 17 -2.73 -5.32 4.37
C VAL A 17 -4.10 -5.99 4.52
N PRO A 18 -4.31 -7.17 3.93
CA PRO A 18 -5.52 -7.95 4.14
C PRO A 18 -5.70 -8.28 5.63
N PRO A 19 -6.94 -8.41 6.13
CA PRO A 19 -7.20 -8.80 7.52
C PRO A 19 -6.48 -10.10 7.94
N ALA A 20 -6.46 -11.11 7.06
CA ALA A 20 -5.78 -12.38 7.31
C ALA A 20 -4.26 -12.20 7.48
N SER A 21 -3.61 -11.45 6.59
CA SER A 21 -2.17 -11.16 6.68
C SER A 21 -1.82 -10.34 7.93
N ARG A 22 -2.71 -9.44 8.35
CA ARG A 22 -2.54 -8.69 9.60
C ARG A 22 -2.55 -9.59 10.82
N LEU A 23 -3.49 -10.53 10.87
CA LEU A 23 -3.54 -11.53 11.94
C LEU A 23 -2.28 -12.40 11.93
N ALA A 24 -1.90 -12.92 10.77
CA ALA A 24 -0.70 -13.74 10.61
C ALA A 24 0.58 -13.01 11.06
N LEU A 25 0.73 -11.73 10.73
CA LEU A 25 1.86 -10.92 11.20
C LEU A 25 1.88 -10.70 12.71
N ALA A 26 0.70 -10.62 13.34
CA ALA A 26 0.57 -10.42 14.79
C ALA A 26 0.83 -11.70 15.58
N THR A 27 0.58 -12.87 14.98
CA THR A 27 0.74 -14.19 15.60
C THR A 27 1.97 -14.96 15.10
N ALA A 28 2.84 -14.33 14.30
CA ALA A 28 4.00 -15.00 13.72
C ALA A 28 4.93 -15.57 14.80
N ALA A 29 5.33 -16.84 14.64
CA ALA A 29 6.07 -17.59 15.65
C ALA A 29 7.56 -17.21 15.73
N GLY A 30 8.07 -16.43 14.79
CA GLY A 30 9.48 -16.01 14.74
C GLY A 30 9.79 -15.09 13.56
N GLU A 31 11.03 -14.62 13.50
CA GLU A 31 11.46 -13.62 12.51
C GLU A 31 11.40 -14.15 11.07
N GLU A 32 11.76 -15.41 10.82
CA GLU A 32 11.70 -16.03 9.48
C GLU A 32 10.29 -16.00 8.88
N GLU A 33 9.27 -16.32 9.70
CA GLU A 33 7.89 -16.25 9.28
C GLU A 33 7.45 -14.80 9.01
N ARG A 34 7.90 -13.85 9.84
CA ARG A 34 7.61 -12.43 9.61
C ARG A 34 8.25 -11.94 8.31
N VAL A 35 9.47 -12.35 8.00
CA VAL A 35 10.15 -12.01 6.75
C VAL A 35 9.36 -12.56 5.56
N ARG A 36 8.95 -13.83 5.60
CA ARG A 36 8.13 -14.45 4.56
C ARG A 36 6.80 -13.72 4.34
N LEU A 37 6.05 -13.45 5.41
CA LEU A 37 4.78 -12.73 5.36
C LEU A 37 4.94 -11.29 4.83
N ASN A 38 6.04 -10.62 5.16
CA ASN A 38 6.33 -9.30 4.61
C ASN A 38 6.64 -9.37 3.11
N ALA A 39 7.38 -10.38 2.64
CA ALA A 39 7.66 -10.57 1.22
C ALA A 39 6.37 -10.83 0.43
N GLU A 40 5.46 -11.67 0.94
CA GLU A 40 4.14 -11.89 0.34
C GLU A 40 3.31 -10.60 0.25
N LEU A 41 3.37 -9.75 1.29
CA LEU A 41 2.73 -8.44 1.27
C LEU A 41 3.36 -7.48 0.26
N ASP A 42 4.68 -7.52 0.10
CA ASP A 42 5.39 -6.69 -0.86
C ASP A 42 5.01 -7.07 -2.31
N GLU A 43 4.95 -8.36 -2.62
CA GLU A 43 4.48 -8.86 -3.91
C GLU A 43 3.02 -8.49 -4.17
N LEU A 44 2.14 -8.67 -3.17
CA LEU A 44 0.74 -8.27 -3.26
C LEU A 44 0.61 -6.79 -3.60
N ASN A 45 1.33 -5.92 -2.89
CA ASN A 45 1.25 -4.48 -3.10
C ASN A 45 1.85 -4.04 -4.44
N SER A 46 2.88 -4.75 -4.93
CA SER A 46 3.39 -4.57 -6.28
C SER A 46 2.30 -4.86 -7.32
N ARG A 47 1.60 -6.00 -7.23
CA ARG A 47 0.49 -6.33 -8.15
C ARG A 47 -0.66 -5.33 -8.06
N VAL A 48 -1.03 -4.94 -6.85
CA VAL A 48 -2.06 -3.91 -6.60
C VAL A 48 -1.69 -2.59 -7.28
N LEU A 49 -0.45 -2.13 -7.14
CA LEU A 49 -0.01 -0.91 -7.81
C LEU A 49 -0.17 -0.99 -9.32
N HIS A 50 0.28 -2.09 -9.93
CA HIS A 50 0.16 -2.29 -11.38
C HIS A 50 -1.30 -2.26 -11.84
N ARG A 51 -2.20 -2.89 -11.08
CA ARG A 51 -3.65 -2.87 -11.39
C ARG A 51 -4.26 -1.48 -11.24
N VAL A 52 -3.93 -0.76 -10.16
CA VAL A 52 -4.37 0.63 -9.96
C VAL A 52 -3.95 1.51 -11.13
N GLN A 53 -2.67 1.44 -11.52
CA GLN A 53 -2.13 2.23 -12.63
C GLN A 53 -2.79 1.86 -13.97
N ARG A 54 -2.97 0.56 -14.26
CA ARG A 54 -3.63 0.11 -15.49
C ARG A 54 -5.13 0.45 -15.53
N GLY A 55 -5.79 0.48 -14.38
CA GLY A 55 -7.21 0.79 -14.27
C GLY A 55 -7.55 2.27 -14.47
N GLY A 56 -6.57 3.17 -14.39
CA GLY A 56 -6.72 4.60 -14.74
C GLY A 56 -7.58 5.45 -13.79
N ARG A 57 -8.24 4.85 -12.80
CA ARG A 57 -9.05 5.58 -11.78
C ARG A 57 -8.20 6.38 -10.79
N ALA A 58 -6.99 5.92 -10.53
CA ALA A 58 -6.01 6.58 -9.68
C ALA A 58 -4.60 6.21 -10.14
N TYR A 59 -3.62 7.04 -9.80
CA TYR A 59 -2.22 6.77 -10.09
C TYR A 59 -1.37 7.00 -8.85
N LEU A 60 -0.68 5.97 -8.41
CA LEU A 60 0.31 6.01 -7.33
C LEU A 60 1.68 5.65 -7.91
N SER A 61 2.73 6.09 -7.24
CA SER A 61 4.09 5.58 -7.45
C SER A 61 4.43 4.55 -6.39
N ASN A 62 5.60 3.92 -6.48
CA ASN A 62 6.14 3.09 -5.41
C ASN A 62 7.34 3.76 -4.70
N ALA A 63 7.70 3.19 -3.56
CA ALA A 63 9.00 3.35 -2.92
C ALA A 63 9.40 2.02 -2.26
N VAL A 64 10.70 1.82 -2.04
CA VAL A 64 11.20 0.73 -1.20
C VAL A 64 11.78 1.35 0.07
N LEU A 65 11.18 1.02 1.22
CA LEU A 65 11.55 1.59 2.52
C LEU A 65 12.00 0.47 3.44
N ARG A 66 13.29 0.47 3.82
CA ARG A 66 13.89 -0.58 4.68
C ARG A 66 13.60 -1.99 4.12
N GLY A 67 13.77 -2.15 2.80
CA GLY A 67 13.50 -3.40 2.10
C GLY A 67 12.02 -3.72 1.82
N ARG A 68 11.06 -2.91 2.30
CA ARG A 68 9.62 -3.16 2.11
C ARG A 68 9.02 -2.31 1.00
N PHE A 69 8.12 -2.89 0.22
CA PHE A 69 7.43 -2.21 -0.87
C PHE A 69 6.31 -1.31 -0.32
N ALA A 70 6.30 -0.06 -0.77
CA ALA A 70 5.31 0.95 -0.38
C ALA A 70 4.56 1.48 -1.60
N LEU A 71 3.25 1.61 -1.48
CA LEU A 71 2.46 2.54 -2.28
C LEU A 71 2.77 3.96 -1.80
N ARG A 72 3.20 4.80 -2.73
CA ARG A 72 3.58 6.19 -2.45
C ARG A 72 2.56 7.14 -3.08
N ALA A 73 1.73 7.74 -2.22
CA ALA A 73 0.85 8.84 -2.58
C ALA A 73 1.58 10.17 -2.38
N SER A 74 1.77 10.91 -3.46
CA SER A 74 2.36 12.26 -3.45
C SER A 74 1.27 13.27 -3.78
N ILE A 75 0.75 13.94 -2.76
CA ILE A 75 -0.37 14.88 -2.85
C ILE A 75 0.20 16.28 -3.05
N THR A 76 0.53 16.60 -4.30
CA THR A 76 1.11 17.90 -4.69
C THR A 76 0.22 18.69 -5.65
N ASN A 77 -0.75 18.03 -6.29
CA ASN A 77 -1.68 18.69 -7.19
C ASN A 77 -2.72 19.49 -6.39
N TYR A 78 -2.75 20.81 -6.55
CA TYR A 78 -3.64 21.72 -5.84
C TYR A 78 -5.14 21.46 -6.08
N ARG A 79 -5.49 20.74 -7.16
CA ARG A 79 -6.87 20.34 -7.47
C ARG A 79 -7.33 19.11 -6.69
N THR A 80 -6.43 18.44 -5.97
CA THR A 80 -6.75 17.21 -5.22
C THR A 80 -7.72 17.54 -4.09
N THR A 81 -8.83 16.83 -4.08
CA THR A 81 -9.87 16.94 -3.06
C THR A 81 -9.89 15.69 -2.19
N ARG A 82 -10.61 15.75 -1.06
CA ARG A 82 -10.87 14.55 -0.22
C ARG A 82 -11.55 13.43 -1.00
N ARG A 83 -12.39 13.75 -2.00
CA ARG A 83 -13.03 12.76 -2.85
C ARG A 83 -12.00 11.96 -3.64
N ASP A 84 -10.99 12.62 -4.19
CA ASP A 84 -9.92 11.95 -4.96
C ASP A 84 -9.10 11.00 -4.07
N ILE A 85 -8.87 11.38 -2.81
CA ILE A 85 -8.22 10.51 -1.83
C ILE A 85 -9.08 9.27 -1.54
N ASN A 86 -10.38 9.44 -1.34
CA ASN A 86 -11.29 8.31 -1.13
C ASN A 86 -11.30 7.36 -2.35
N VAL A 87 -11.43 7.92 -3.56
CA VAL A 87 -11.39 7.14 -4.82
C VAL A 87 -10.06 6.38 -4.94
N THR A 88 -8.95 7.00 -4.57
CA THR A 88 -7.63 6.35 -4.57
C THR A 88 -7.60 5.16 -3.63
N LEU A 89 -8.06 5.33 -2.39
CA LEU A 89 -8.07 4.24 -1.40
C LEU A 89 -9.04 3.12 -1.77
N ASP A 90 -10.20 3.44 -2.35
CA ASP A 90 -11.15 2.45 -2.83
C ASP A 90 -10.61 1.69 -4.04
N THR A 91 -9.97 2.38 -4.98
CA THR A 91 -9.32 1.75 -6.15
C THR A 91 -8.23 0.76 -5.70
N VAL A 92 -7.47 1.10 -4.65
CA VAL A 92 -6.47 0.19 -4.07
C VAL A 92 -7.13 -1.03 -3.42
N ARG A 93 -8.27 -0.86 -2.72
CA ARG A 93 -9.02 -1.98 -2.12
C ARG A 93 -9.60 -2.90 -3.19
N ASP A 94 -10.18 -2.34 -4.25
CA ASP A 94 -10.74 -3.08 -5.37
C ASP A 94 -9.64 -3.90 -6.07
N ALA A 95 -8.53 -3.24 -6.42
CA ALA A 95 -7.38 -3.86 -7.07
C ALA A 95 -6.74 -4.99 -6.24
N ALA A 96 -6.94 -5.01 -4.92
CA ALA A 96 -6.46 -6.07 -4.04
C ALA A 96 -7.38 -7.29 -3.96
N ARG A 97 -8.62 -7.19 -4.43
CA ARG A 97 -9.61 -8.29 -4.44
C ARG A 97 -9.66 -9.07 -5.75
N GLU A 98 -9.19 -8.45 -6.83
CA GLU A 98 -8.99 -9.07 -8.15
C GLU A 98 -7.79 -10.04 -8.16
#